data_AF-A0A3L9GIC1-F1
#
_entry.id   AF-A0A3L9GIC1-F1
#
_cell.length_a   1.000
_cell.length_b   1.000
_cell.length_c   1.000
_cell.angle_alpha   90.00
_cell.angle_beta   90.00
_cell.angle_gamma   90.00
#
_symmetry.space_group_name_H-M   'P 1'
#
loop_
_entity.id
_entity.type
_entity.pdbx_description
1 polymer ?
#
loop_
_entity_poly.entity_id
_entity_poly.type
_entity_poly.pdbx_seq_one_letter_code
_entity_poly.pdbx_strand_id
1 'polypeptide(L)'
;KRRGIARNFYDDTNLQALVNLCSRRLQKRFETRDIHFLCLYLQYCLLQHHAGITPQFNPLQRRWAESCLEFQVAQEIGRHWQRRALQPVPPDEPLFMALLFSMLRVPDPLRDAHRRDRQLRQSIKRLVNHFRELGNVRFYDEQGLCDQLYTHLAQALNRSFFAIGIDNTLPEEFARLYPRLVRTTRAALAGFESEYGVHLSDEESGLVAVIFG
;
A
#
# COMPACT_ATOMS: atom_id res chain seq x y z
N LYS A 1 -13.93 3.77 39.73
CA LYS A 1 -13.95 4.96 38.84
C LYS A 1 -13.76 4.50 37.40
N ARG A 2 -14.85 4.21 36.67
CA ARG A 2 -14.82 3.77 35.26
C ARG A 2 -14.82 4.99 34.33
N ARG A 3 -13.85 5.02 33.40
CA ARG A 3 -13.99 5.46 31.99
C ARG A 3 -14.56 6.86 31.71
N GLY A 4 -13.97 7.91 32.29
CA GLY A 4 -14.20 9.30 31.82
C GLY A 4 -13.35 9.72 30.61
N ILE A 5 -12.35 8.92 30.23
CA ILE A 5 -11.28 9.28 29.27
C ILE A 5 -11.71 9.09 27.80
N ALA A 6 -12.87 8.46 27.52
CA ALA A 6 -13.08 7.74 26.27
C ALA A 6 -14.40 8.03 25.52
N ARG A 7 -14.98 9.22 25.60
CA ARG A 7 -16.16 9.57 24.76
C ARG A 7 -15.84 10.51 23.60
N ASN A 8 -15.05 11.55 23.86
CA ASN A 8 -14.67 12.54 22.84
C ASN A 8 -13.65 12.02 21.81
N PHE A 9 -12.94 10.94 22.12
CA PHE A 9 -11.99 10.28 21.21
C PHE A 9 -12.66 9.38 20.17
N TYR A 10 -13.78 8.78 20.58
CA TYR A 10 -14.57 7.88 19.77
C TYR A 10 -15.70 8.63 19.05
N ASP A 11 -15.82 9.94 19.29
CA ASP A 11 -16.79 10.80 18.64
C ASP A 11 -16.53 10.82 17.13
N ASP A 12 -17.51 10.29 16.39
CA ASP A 12 -17.48 10.17 14.94
C ASP A 12 -17.20 11.51 14.26
N THR A 13 -17.63 12.63 14.85
CA THR A 13 -17.36 13.98 14.32
C THR A 13 -15.86 14.29 14.31
N ASN A 14 -15.16 13.94 15.39
CA ASN A 14 -13.72 14.18 15.54
C ASN A 14 -12.92 13.25 14.62
N LEU A 15 -13.33 11.98 14.52
CA LEU A 15 -12.68 11.01 13.65
C LEU A 15 -12.86 11.36 12.18
N GLN A 16 -14.06 11.78 11.79
CA GLN A 16 -14.33 12.19 10.43
C GLN A 16 -13.57 13.48 10.06
N ALA A 17 -13.43 14.42 11.00
CA ALA A 17 -12.57 15.60 10.80
C ALA A 17 -11.09 15.21 10.59
N LEU A 18 -10.58 14.21 11.32
CA LEU A 18 -9.23 13.68 11.13
C LEU A 18 -9.08 12.99 9.78
N VAL A 19 -10.03 12.14 9.37
CA VAL A 19 -10.01 11.48 8.05
C VAL A 19 -10.05 12.52 6.92
N ASN A 20 -10.87 13.56 7.04
CA ASN A 20 -10.94 14.66 6.08
C ASN A 20 -9.64 15.50 6.05
N LEU A 21 -8.96 15.64 7.18
CA LEU A 21 -7.62 16.25 7.22
C LEU A 21 -6.62 15.38 6.45
N CYS A 22 -6.63 14.06 6.67
CA CYS A 22 -5.74 13.12 5.98
C CYS A 22 -5.97 13.14 4.47
N SER A 23 -7.24 13.12 4.05
CA SER A 23 -7.65 13.27 2.65
C SER A 23 -7.01 14.50 2.00
N ARG A 24 -7.11 15.67 2.65
CA ARG A 24 -6.52 16.92 2.15
C ARG A 24 -4.99 16.88 2.12
N ARG A 25 -4.35 16.36 3.17
CA ARG A 25 -2.88 16.25 3.26
C ARG A 25 -2.32 15.32 2.19
N LEU A 26 -3.00 14.22 1.94
CA LEU A 26 -2.63 13.25 0.91
C LEU A 26 -3.06 13.69 -0.50
N GLN A 27 -3.83 14.78 -0.62
CA GLN A 27 -4.49 15.20 -1.86
C GLN A 27 -5.33 14.08 -2.50
N LYS A 28 -5.96 13.25 -1.66
CA LYS A 28 -6.78 12.10 -2.06
C LYS A 28 -8.23 12.32 -1.69
N ARG A 29 -9.16 11.85 -2.52
CA ARG A 29 -10.58 11.73 -2.15
C ARG A 29 -10.82 10.31 -1.67
N PHE A 30 -11.32 10.17 -0.46
CA PHE A 30 -11.80 8.89 0.06
C PHE A 30 -13.28 8.74 -0.26
N GLU A 31 -13.72 7.54 -0.63
CA GLU A 31 -15.15 7.26 -0.78
C GLU A 31 -15.83 7.26 0.60
N THR A 32 -17.15 7.44 0.64
CA THR A 32 -17.93 7.37 1.89
C THR A 32 -17.67 6.07 2.67
N ARG A 33 -17.53 4.96 1.93
CA ARG A 33 -17.20 3.64 2.48
C ARG A 33 -15.80 3.63 3.12
N ASP A 34 -14.80 4.19 2.45
CA ASP A 34 -13.43 4.26 2.98
C ASP A 34 -13.37 5.14 4.23
N ILE A 35 -14.09 6.27 4.23
CA ILE A 35 -14.18 7.16 5.39
C ILE A 35 -14.80 6.42 6.59
N HIS A 36 -15.91 5.71 6.36
CA HIS A 36 -16.57 4.95 7.43
C HIS A 36 -15.66 3.85 7.98
N PHE A 37 -15.01 3.09 7.10
CA PHE A 37 -14.03 2.08 7.48
C PHE A 37 -12.85 2.67 8.27
N LEU A 38 -12.28 3.79 7.82
CA LEU A 38 -11.20 4.49 8.50
C LEU A 38 -11.64 4.94 9.91
N CYS A 39 -12.84 5.49 10.07
CA CYS A 39 -13.35 5.87 11.39
C CYS A 39 -13.44 4.67 12.34
N LEU A 40 -14.04 3.56 11.90
CA LEU A 40 -14.14 2.32 12.69
C LEU A 40 -12.75 1.76 13.04
N TYR A 41 -11.83 1.79 12.08
CA TYR A 41 -10.47 1.30 12.29
C TYR A 41 -9.70 2.15 13.30
N LEU A 42 -9.81 3.48 13.22
CA LEU A 42 -9.17 4.36 14.20
C LEU A 42 -9.75 4.14 15.61
N GLN A 43 -11.06 3.89 15.73
CA GLN A 43 -11.67 3.46 17.01
C GLN A 43 -11.08 2.14 17.50
N TYR A 44 -10.92 1.16 16.61
CA TYR A 44 -10.28 -0.11 16.94
C TYR A 44 -8.84 0.08 17.43
N CYS A 45 -8.03 0.87 16.74
CA CYS A 45 -6.65 1.17 17.15
C CYS A 45 -6.61 1.82 18.54
N LEU A 46 -7.52 2.76 18.82
CA LEU A 46 -7.65 3.39 20.13
C LEU A 46 -8.02 2.37 21.23
N LEU A 47 -8.86 1.37 20.94
CA LEU A 47 -9.19 0.32 21.91
C LEU A 47 -8.00 -0.61 22.17
N GLN A 48 -7.31 -1.06 21.11
CA GLN A 48 -6.14 -1.95 21.23
C GLN A 48 -5.00 -1.27 21.95
N HIS A 49 -4.74 0.00 21.63
CA HIS A 49 -3.74 0.81 22.31
C HIS A 49 -3.99 0.88 23.83
N HIS A 50 -5.24 1.12 24.25
CA HIS A 50 -5.58 1.10 25.68
C HIS A 50 -5.44 -0.29 26.32
N ALA A 51 -5.52 -1.36 25.54
CA ALA A 51 -5.28 -2.73 25.99
C ALA A 51 -3.78 -3.10 26.00
N GLY A 52 -2.89 -2.19 25.58
CA GLY A 52 -1.45 -2.45 25.46
C GLY A 52 -1.09 -3.34 24.28
N ILE A 53 -2.03 -3.55 23.35
CA ILE A 53 -1.84 -4.35 22.14
C ILE A 53 -1.50 -3.37 21.02
N THR A 54 -0.32 -3.52 20.43
CA THR A 54 0.14 -2.70 19.31
C THR A 54 0.68 -3.61 18.21
N PRO A 55 0.43 -3.28 16.92
CA PRO A 55 0.97 -4.05 15.81
C PRO A 55 2.50 -4.03 15.85
N GLN A 56 3.12 -5.14 15.44
CA GLN A 56 4.58 -5.23 15.35
C GLN A 56 5.02 -5.19 13.89
N PHE A 57 6.10 -4.45 13.64
CA PHE A 57 6.71 -4.33 12.32
C PHE A 57 8.16 -4.76 12.37
N ASN A 58 8.56 -5.59 11.40
CA ASN A 58 9.97 -5.90 11.24
C ASN A 58 10.74 -4.68 10.68
N PRO A 59 12.09 -4.67 10.73
CA PRO A 59 12.88 -3.52 10.28
C PRO A 59 12.69 -3.14 8.80
N LEU A 60 12.35 -4.10 7.94
CA LEU A 60 12.08 -3.84 6.52
C LEU A 60 10.74 -3.14 6.33
N GLN A 61 9.69 -3.66 6.97
CA GLN A 61 8.35 -3.08 6.99
C GLN A 61 8.33 -1.67 7.58
N ARG A 62 9.06 -1.46 8.68
CA ARG A 62 9.21 -0.15 9.31
C ARG A 62 9.85 0.84 8.34
N ARG A 63 11.01 0.52 7.75
CA ARG A 63 11.67 1.40 6.76
C ARG A 63 10.77 1.69 5.57
N TRP A 64 10.02 0.70 5.11
CA TRP A 64 9.08 0.86 4.01
C TRP A 64 7.94 1.83 4.34
N ALA A 65 7.27 1.64 5.48
CA ALA A 65 6.21 2.54 5.94
C ALA A 65 6.75 3.95 6.22
N GLU A 66 7.89 4.09 6.89
CA GLU A 66 8.50 5.39 7.18
C GLU A 66 8.88 6.18 5.92
N SER A 67 9.10 5.50 4.79
CA SER A 67 9.44 6.13 3.51
C SER A 67 8.26 6.77 2.76
N CYS A 68 7.01 6.48 3.15
CA CYS A 68 5.84 6.94 2.43
C CYS A 68 5.26 8.24 3.00
N LEU A 69 4.56 9.00 2.14
CA LEU A 69 3.90 10.25 2.55
C LEU A 69 2.81 9.99 3.60
N GLU A 70 2.16 8.84 3.51
CA GLU A 70 1.13 8.40 4.44
C GLU A 70 1.63 8.32 5.89
N PHE A 71 2.91 8.01 6.09
CA PHE A 71 3.49 7.99 7.43
C PHE A 71 3.62 9.38 8.05
N GLN A 72 3.94 10.41 7.27
CA GLN A 72 3.98 11.79 7.77
C GLN A 72 2.59 12.22 8.27
N VAL A 73 1.55 11.87 7.52
CA VAL A 73 0.15 12.13 7.90
C VAL A 73 -0.24 11.32 9.14
N ALA A 74 0.13 10.03 9.19
CA ALA A 74 -0.14 9.19 10.35
C ALA A 74 0.55 9.69 11.63
N GLN A 75 1.77 10.24 11.53
CA GLN A 75 2.45 10.87 12.66
C GLN A 75 1.70 12.12 13.16
N GLU A 76 1.10 12.92 12.26
CA GLU A 76 0.25 14.05 12.68
C GLU A 76 -0.95 13.55 13.50
N ILE A 77 -1.63 12.48 13.06
CA ILE A 77 -2.74 11.85 13.79
C ILE A 77 -2.27 11.37 15.16
N GLY A 78 -1.15 10.65 15.22
CA GLY A 78 -0.56 10.17 16.48
C GLY A 78 -0.28 11.31 17.45
N ARG A 79 0.25 12.45 16.99
CA ARG A 79 0.44 13.65 17.84
C ARG A 79 -0.87 14.27 18.32
N HIS A 80 -1.92 14.23 17.50
CA HIS A 80 -3.25 14.68 17.92
C HIS A 80 -3.84 13.77 18.99
N TRP A 81 -3.62 12.46 18.87
CA TRP A 81 -4.04 11.48 19.87
C TRP A 81 -3.26 11.63 21.17
N GLN A 82 -1.93 11.71 21.12
CA GLN A 82 -1.11 11.91 22.32
C GLN A 82 -1.56 13.13 23.13
N ARG A 83 -1.82 14.26 22.44
CA ARG A 83 -2.27 15.51 23.08
C ARG A 83 -3.61 15.38 23.79
N ARG A 84 -4.55 14.63 23.20
CA ARG A 84 -5.90 14.48 23.77
C ARG A 84 -5.97 13.35 24.81
N ALA A 85 -5.21 12.26 24.65
CA ALA A 85 -5.29 11.04 25.45
C ALA A 85 -4.42 11.12 26.71
N LEU A 86 -3.48 12.07 26.75
CA LEU A 86 -2.49 12.22 27.81
C LEU A 86 -1.67 10.94 28.05
N GLN A 87 -1.52 10.13 27.00
CA GLN A 87 -0.73 8.90 26.97
C GLN A 87 0.17 8.91 25.74
N PRO A 88 1.39 8.35 25.84
CA PRO A 88 2.28 8.22 24.69
C PRO A 88 1.68 7.24 23.67
N VAL A 89 1.66 7.63 22.40
CA VAL A 89 1.28 6.75 21.30
C VAL A 89 2.48 5.85 20.97
N PRO A 90 2.32 4.51 20.96
CA PRO A 90 3.38 3.59 20.58
C PRO A 90 3.93 3.92 19.20
N PRO A 91 5.23 3.74 18.97
CA PRO A 91 5.87 4.12 17.71
C PRO A 91 5.38 3.31 16.51
N ASP A 92 4.68 2.18 16.74
CA ASP A 92 4.13 1.33 15.69
C ASP A 92 2.71 1.73 15.25
N GLU A 93 1.95 2.47 16.06
CA GLU A 93 0.60 2.92 15.67
C GLU A 93 0.60 3.79 14.39
N PRO A 94 1.51 4.78 14.25
CA PRO A 94 1.58 5.54 13.00
C PRO A 94 2.00 4.70 11.80
N LEU A 95 2.79 3.63 11.99
CA LEU A 95 3.15 2.71 10.90
C LEU A 95 1.93 1.95 10.40
N PHE A 96 1.07 1.51 11.32
CA PHE A 96 -0.14 0.79 10.98
C PHE A 96 -1.18 1.67 10.28
N MET A 97 -1.34 2.92 10.72
CA MET A 97 -2.14 3.90 9.99
C MET A 97 -1.56 4.20 8.60
N ALA A 98 -0.24 4.34 8.48
CA ALA A 98 0.42 4.58 7.19
C ALA A 98 0.16 3.43 6.21
N LEU A 99 0.30 2.17 6.66
CA LEU A 99 -0.06 0.99 5.89
C LEU A 99 -1.49 1.07 5.38
N LEU A 100 -2.45 1.40 6.24
CA LEU A 100 -3.86 1.47 5.86
C LEU A 100 -4.11 2.54 4.79
N PHE A 101 -3.58 3.74 4.97
CA PHE A 101 -3.70 4.81 3.97
C PHE A 101 -3.01 4.45 2.65
N SER A 102 -1.91 3.70 2.70
CA SER A 102 -1.24 3.19 1.51
C SER A 102 -2.06 2.12 0.79
N MET A 103 -2.83 1.30 1.52
CA MET A 103 -3.72 0.29 0.95
C MET A 103 -5.00 0.88 0.34
N LEU A 104 -5.52 1.97 0.91
CA LEU A 104 -6.66 2.72 0.37
C LEU A 104 -6.28 3.67 -0.77
N ARG A 105 -5.00 3.76 -1.10
CA ARG A 105 -4.53 4.59 -2.22
C ARG A 105 -4.86 3.89 -3.54
N VAL A 106 -5.53 4.62 -4.43
CA VAL A 106 -5.52 4.35 -5.87
C VAL A 106 -4.31 5.07 -6.46
N PRO A 107 -3.28 4.36 -6.95
CA PRO A 107 -2.12 5.00 -7.57
C PRO A 107 -2.52 5.72 -8.86
N ASP A 108 -1.88 6.86 -9.13
CA ASP A 108 -2.13 7.68 -10.31
C ASP A 108 -0.81 7.84 -11.09
N PRO A 109 -0.65 7.15 -12.23
CA PRO A 109 0.57 7.22 -13.01
C PRO A 109 0.88 8.62 -13.58
N LEU A 110 -0.05 9.57 -13.58
CA LEU A 110 0.18 10.92 -14.07
C LEU A 110 0.50 11.90 -12.94
N ARG A 111 -0.09 11.70 -11.76
CA ARG A 111 0.01 12.65 -10.64
C ARG A 111 0.98 12.24 -9.55
N ASP A 112 1.26 10.96 -9.40
CA ASP A 112 2.16 10.46 -8.37
C ASP A 112 3.61 10.85 -8.68
N ALA A 113 4.14 11.77 -7.85
CA ALA A 113 5.43 12.42 -8.05
C ALA A 113 6.36 12.31 -6.84
N HIS A 114 6.03 11.48 -5.83
CA HIS A 114 6.94 11.28 -4.70
C HIS A 114 8.22 10.56 -5.17
N ARG A 115 9.31 10.66 -4.39
CA ARG A 115 10.60 10.02 -4.74
C ARG A 115 10.45 8.52 -5.02
N ARG A 116 9.66 7.83 -4.19
CA ARG A 116 9.37 6.40 -4.32
C ARG A 116 8.57 6.07 -5.58
N ASP A 117 7.62 6.92 -5.97
CA ASP A 117 6.85 6.74 -7.21
C ASP A 117 7.75 6.87 -8.44
N ARG A 118 8.66 7.86 -8.43
CA ARG A 118 9.67 8.01 -9.49
C ARG A 118 10.60 6.81 -9.57
N GLN A 119 11.04 6.28 -8.42
CA GLN A 119 11.87 5.07 -8.39
C GLN A 119 11.10 3.88 -8.98
N LEU A 120 9.85 3.67 -8.56
CA LEU A 120 9.01 2.58 -9.06
C LEU A 120 8.84 2.63 -10.59
N ARG A 121 8.62 3.82 -11.16
CA ARG A 121 8.55 3.97 -12.62
C ARG A 121 9.84 3.56 -13.32
N GLN A 122 11.01 3.85 -12.73
CA GLN A 122 12.29 3.44 -13.30
C GLN A 122 12.47 1.92 -13.22
N SER A 123 12.09 1.30 -12.09
CA SER A 123 12.14 -0.16 -11.91
C SER A 123 11.19 -0.87 -12.87
N ILE A 124 10.01 -0.28 -13.14
CA ILE A 124 9.06 -0.77 -14.14
C ILE A 124 9.63 -0.69 -15.55
N LYS A 125 10.28 0.41 -15.93
CA LYS A 125 10.95 0.51 -17.25
C LYS A 125 12.02 -0.57 -17.42
N ARG A 126 12.79 -0.84 -16.37
CA ARG A 126 13.77 -1.96 -16.38
C ARG A 126 13.08 -3.31 -16.51
N LEU A 127 11.99 -3.54 -15.77
CA LEU A 127 11.18 -4.76 -15.86
C LEU A 127 10.63 -4.97 -17.28
N VAL A 128 10.02 -3.94 -17.89
CA VAL A 128 9.48 -4.00 -19.26
C VAL A 128 10.59 -4.30 -20.27
N ASN A 129 11.75 -3.65 -20.14
CA ASN A 129 12.89 -3.92 -21.01
C ASN A 129 13.38 -5.37 -20.89
N HIS A 130 13.50 -5.87 -19.65
CA HIS A 130 13.96 -7.24 -19.42
C HIS A 130 12.96 -8.28 -19.94
N PHE A 131 11.66 -8.05 -19.75
CA PHE A 131 10.62 -8.87 -20.34
C PHE A 131 10.70 -8.88 -21.87
N ARG A 132 10.93 -7.71 -22.49
CA ARG A 132 11.08 -7.57 -23.95
C ARG A 132 12.23 -8.44 -24.48
N GLU A 133 13.38 -8.40 -23.80
CA GLU A 133 14.56 -9.20 -24.17
C GLU A 133 14.31 -10.69 -24.06
N LEU A 134 13.68 -11.14 -22.96
CA LEU A 134 13.39 -12.55 -22.72
C LEU A 134 12.30 -13.10 -23.65
N GLY A 135 11.26 -12.30 -23.95
CA GLY A 135 10.13 -12.68 -24.77
C GLY A 135 10.33 -12.43 -26.27
N ASN A 136 11.33 -11.63 -26.65
CA ASN A 136 11.54 -11.10 -28.00
C ASN A 136 10.27 -10.46 -28.60
N VAL A 137 9.55 -9.70 -27.77
CA VAL A 137 8.29 -9.03 -28.14
C VAL A 137 8.52 -7.54 -28.45
N ARG A 138 7.52 -6.90 -29.06
CA ARG A 138 7.48 -5.43 -29.20
C ARG A 138 6.16 -4.93 -28.63
N PHE A 139 6.21 -3.82 -27.91
CA PHE A 139 5.03 -3.15 -27.37
C PHE A 139 4.69 -1.95 -28.25
N TYR A 140 3.44 -1.85 -28.69
CA TYR A 140 2.96 -0.70 -29.46
C TYR A 140 2.71 0.52 -28.57
N ASP A 141 2.14 0.31 -27.38
CA ASP A 141 1.93 1.34 -26.35
C ASP A 141 2.70 0.99 -25.07
N GLU A 142 4.01 1.24 -25.09
CA GLU A 142 4.88 0.99 -23.95
C GLU A 142 4.54 1.90 -22.76
N GLN A 143 4.07 3.12 -23.01
CA GLN A 143 3.73 4.06 -21.96
C GLN A 143 2.46 3.58 -21.22
N GLY A 144 1.42 3.19 -21.95
CA GLY A 144 0.21 2.59 -21.36
C GLY A 144 0.51 1.31 -20.57
N LEU A 145 1.41 0.44 -21.07
CA LEU A 145 1.88 -0.73 -20.34
C LEU A 145 2.58 -0.35 -19.03
N CYS A 146 3.50 0.62 -19.08
CA CYS A 146 4.20 1.11 -17.88
C CYS A 146 3.23 1.68 -16.85
N ASP A 147 2.17 2.37 -17.29
CA ASP A 147 1.18 3.00 -16.41
C ASP A 147 0.25 1.98 -15.75
N GLN A 148 -0.13 0.92 -16.47
CA GLN A 148 -0.86 -0.22 -15.90
C GLN A 148 -0.01 -0.99 -14.87
N LEU A 149 1.23 -1.30 -15.24
CA LEU A 149 2.19 -1.93 -14.31
C LEU A 149 2.44 -1.07 -13.08
N TYR A 150 2.50 0.26 -13.24
CA TYR A 150 2.65 1.18 -12.12
C TYR A 150 1.46 1.11 -11.16
N THR A 151 0.26 1.15 -11.70
CA THR A 151 -0.98 1.07 -10.91
C THR A 151 -1.04 -0.21 -10.08
N HIS A 152 -0.71 -1.36 -10.71
CA HIS A 152 -0.70 -2.65 -10.02
C HIS A 152 0.44 -2.77 -9.00
N LEU A 153 1.70 -2.59 -9.45
CA LEU A 153 2.88 -2.83 -8.62
C LEU A 153 3.01 -1.86 -7.44
N ALA A 154 2.49 -0.63 -7.57
CA ALA A 154 2.46 0.31 -6.46
C ALA A 154 1.62 -0.22 -5.27
N GLN A 155 0.55 -0.97 -5.54
CA GLN A 155 -0.24 -1.62 -4.50
C GLN A 155 0.33 -2.99 -4.11
N ALA A 156 0.77 -3.80 -5.09
CA ALA A 156 1.34 -5.13 -4.85
C ALA A 156 2.57 -5.10 -3.94
N LEU A 157 3.42 -4.07 -4.06
CA LEU A 157 4.56 -3.91 -3.17
C LEU A 157 4.13 -3.74 -1.71
N ASN A 158 3.11 -2.93 -1.43
CA ASN A 158 2.59 -2.80 -0.07
C ASN A 158 2.14 -4.18 0.44
N ARG A 159 1.32 -4.89 -0.33
CA ARG A 159 0.85 -6.21 0.04
C ARG A 159 1.99 -7.20 0.30
N SER A 160 3.02 -7.19 -0.53
CA SER A 160 4.19 -8.06 -0.41
C SER A 160 5.03 -7.77 0.83
N PHE A 161 5.31 -6.50 1.14
CA PHE A 161 6.07 -6.14 2.35
C PHE A 161 5.35 -6.55 3.65
N PHE A 162 4.02 -6.54 3.65
CA PHE A 162 3.22 -6.84 4.83
C PHE A 162 2.57 -8.24 4.81
N ALA A 163 2.94 -9.10 3.85
CA ALA A 163 2.37 -10.44 3.69
C ALA A 163 0.83 -10.46 3.63
N ILE A 164 0.25 -9.48 2.96
CA ILE A 164 -1.20 -9.39 2.73
C ILE A 164 -1.51 -10.13 1.43
N GLY A 165 -2.21 -11.25 1.52
CA GLY A 165 -2.65 -12.02 0.36
C GLY A 165 -3.75 -11.32 -0.44
N ILE A 166 -3.90 -11.73 -1.70
CA ILE A 166 -5.06 -11.43 -2.54
C ILE A 166 -5.68 -12.75 -3.00
N ASP A 167 -7.00 -12.83 -2.98
CA ASP A 167 -7.71 -13.94 -3.62
C ASP A 167 -8.03 -13.52 -5.05
N ASN A 168 -7.39 -14.15 -6.03
CA ASN A 168 -7.73 -13.96 -7.43
C ASN A 168 -7.68 -15.29 -8.18
N THR A 169 -8.82 -15.67 -8.75
CA THR A 169 -8.93 -16.89 -9.56
C THR A 169 -8.49 -16.68 -11.02
N LEU A 170 -8.45 -15.44 -11.49
CA LEU A 170 -8.07 -15.10 -12.87
C LEU A 170 -6.64 -15.56 -13.25
N PRO A 171 -5.61 -15.39 -12.39
CA PRO A 171 -4.27 -15.90 -12.64
C PRO A 171 -4.20 -17.40 -12.92
N GLU A 172 -5.04 -18.22 -12.30
CA GLU A 172 -4.95 -19.68 -12.43
C GLU A 172 -5.35 -20.14 -13.83
N GLU A 173 -6.48 -19.65 -14.35
CA GLU A 173 -6.93 -19.96 -15.71
C GLU A 173 -5.98 -19.38 -16.76
N PHE A 174 -5.54 -18.13 -16.54
CA PHE A 174 -4.60 -17.47 -17.42
C PHE A 174 -3.25 -18.20 -17.50
N ALA A 175 -2.74 -18.70 -16.37
CA ALA A 175 -1.49 -19.45 -16.32
C ALA A 175 -1.57 -20.78 -17.08
N ARG A 176 -2.74 -21.42 -17.11
CA ARG A 176 -2.96 -22.62 -17.92
C ARG A 176 -2.97 -22.32 -19.41
N LEU A 177 -3.58 -21.20 -19.82
CA LEU A 177 -3.70 -20.81 -21.23
C LEU A 177 -2.39 -20.23 -21.80
N TYR A 178 -1.63 -19.50 -20.99
CA TYR A 178 -0.42 -18.79 -21.42
C TYR A 178 0.82 -19.11 -20.56
N PRO A 179 1.22 -20.39 -20.45
CA PRO A 179 2.30 -20.81 -19.54
C PRO A 179 3.67 -20.19 -19.89
N ARG A 180 3.92 -19.92 -21.18
CA ARG A 180 5.15 -19.24 -21.62
C ARG A 180 5.18 -17.78 -21.12
N LEU A 181 4.06 -17.07 -21.23
CA LEU A 181 3.95 -15.68 -20.78
C LEU A 181 4.21 -15.59 -19.26
N VAL A 182 3.55 -16.43 -18.47
CA VAL A 182 3.76 -16.48 -17.01
C VAL A 182 5.20 -16.78 -16.65
N ARG A 183 5.83 -17.76 -17.31
CA ARG A 183 7.25 -18.08 -17.07
C ARG A 183 8.18 -16.92 -17.42
N THR A 184 7.96 -16.26 -18.54
CA THR A 184 8.75 -15.08 -18.95
C THR A 184 8.55 -13.93 -17.97
N THR A 185 7.31 -13.67 -17.52
CA THR A 185 7.02 -12.65 -16.51
C THR A 185 7.75 -12.93 -15.21
N ARG A 186 7.73 -14.18 -14.70
CA ARG A 186 8.45 -14.55 -13.48
C ARG A 186 9.95 -14.36 -13.61
N ALA A 187 10.53 -14.76 -14.74
CA ALA A 187 11.95 -14.51 -15.01
C ALA A 187 12.26 -13.00 -15.05
N ALA A 188 11.40 -12.21 -15.69
CA ALA A 188 11.58 -10.76 -15.79
C ALA A 188 11.47 -10.05 -14.41
N LEU A 189 10.62 -10.56 -13.51
CA LEU A 189 10.40 -10.01 -12.18
C LEU A 189 11.57 -10.22 -11.23
N ALA A 190 12.46 -11.19 -11.46
CA ALA A 190 13.53 -11.53 -10.52
C ALA A 190 14.42 -10.32 -10.15
N GLY A 191 14.76 -9.47 -11.13
CA GLY A 191 15.52 -8.25 -10.88
C GLY A 191 14.73 -7.20 -10.09
N PHE A 192 13.42 -7.10 -10.33
CA PHE A 192 12.52 -6.19 -9.60
C PHE A 192 12.37 -6.63 -8.14
N GLU A 193 12.08 -7.91 -7.91
CA GLU A 193 11.97 -8.52 -6.57
C GLU A 193 13.25 -8.31 -5.76
N SER A 194 14.41 -8.55 -6.38
CA SER A 194 15.72 -8.31 -5.76
C SER A 194 15.96 -6.83 -5.44
N GLU A 195 15.50 -5.89 -6.28
CA GLU A 195 15.66 -4.45 -6.03
C GLU A 195 14.89 -4.00 -4.79
N TYR A 196 13.70 -4.56 -4.57
CA TYR A 196 12.84 -4.20 -3.43
C TYR A 196 13.04 -5.10 -2.20
N GLY A 197 13.74 -6.23 -2.34
CA GLY A 197 13.92 -7.20 -1.26
C GLY A 197 12.60 -7.87 -0.86
N VAL A 198 11.74 -8.15 -1.84
CA VAL A 198 10.44 -8.82 -1.67
C VAL A 198 10.31 -10.01 -2.60
N HIS A 199 9.39 -10.90 -2.29
CA HIS A 199 8.92 -11.92 -3.23
C HIS A 199 7.44 -11.67 -3.52
N LEU A 200 7.10 -11.49 -4.79
CA LEU A 200 5.73 -11.39 -5.25
C LEU A 200 5.10 -12.79 -5.22
N SER A 201 3.88 -12.90 -4.72
CA SER A 201 3.15 -14.17 -4.73
C SER A 201 2.84 -14.64 -6.15
N ASP A 202 2.35 -15.87 -6.27
CA ASP A 202 1.92 -16.41 -7.57
C ASP A 202 0.77 -15.60 -8.15
N GLU A 203 -0.15 -15.12 -7.32
CA GLU A 203 -1.29 -14.28 -7.72
C GLU A 203 -0.82 -12.91 -8.23
N GLU A 204 0.11 -12.27 -7.52
CA GLU A 204 0.66 -10.96 -7.92
C GLU A 204 1.47 -11.08 -9.22
N SER A 205 2.31 -12.11 -9.33
CA SER A 205 3.07 -12.42 -10.54
C SER A 205 2.15 -12.72 -11.72
N GLY A 206 1.06 -13.44 -11.47
CA GLY A 206 0.05 -13.77 -12.48
C GLY A 206 -0.67 -12.53 -12.99
N LEU A 207 -1.04 -11.59 -12.11
CA LEU A 207 -1.61 -10.31 -12.51
C LEU A 207 -0.64 -9.46 -13.36
N VAL A 208 0.65 -9.46 -13.02
CA VAL A 208 1.67 -8.83 -13.89
C VAL A 208 1.71 -9.50 -15.27
N ALA A 209 1.56 -10.83 -15.32
CA ALA A 209 1.53 -11.55 -16.59
C ALA A 209 0.29 -11.22 -17.43
N VAL A 210 -0.87 -11.03 -16.79
CA VAL A 210 -2.07 -10.53 -17.47
C VAL A 210 -1.85 -9.14 -18.06
N ILE A 211 -1.15 -8.25 -17.34
CA ILE A 211 -0.86 -6.89 -17.85
C ILE A 211 0.11 -6.92 -19.04
N PHE A 212 1.04 -7.88 -19.08
CA PHE A 212 1.95 -8.04 -20.21
C PHE A 212 1.33 -8.69 -21.46
N GLY A 213 0.28 -9.49 -21.29
CA GLY A 213 -0.37 -10.26 -22.36
C GLY A 213 -1.38 -9.45 -23.14
#